data_AF-A0A2M9P308-F1
#
_entry.id   AF-A0A2M9P308-F1
#
_cell.length_a   1.000
_cell.length_b   1.000
_cell.length_c   1.000
_cell.angle_alpha   90.00
_cell.angle_beta   90.00
_cell.angle_gamma   90.00
#
_symmetry.space_group_name_H-M   'P 1'
#
loop_
_entity.id
_entity.type
_entity.pdbx_description
1 polymer ?
#
loop_
_entity_poly.entity_id
_entity_poly.type
_entity_poly.pdbx_seq_one_letter_code
_entity_poly.pdbx_strand_id
1 'polypeptide(L)'
;AVLAVDPSSSINGGSILGDKTRMEELARNPRAFIRPSPSEGTLGGVHRKTRETMLLCEAAGFDVILIETVGVGQSEAIVRSMVDFFMLLVLTGAGDELQGMKKGILELVDGIVVNKADGD
;
A
#
# COMPACT_ATOMS: atom_id res chain seq x y z
N ALA A 1 0.17 9.59 8.07
CA ALA A 1 -1.07 9.02 7.49
C ALA A 1 -0.76 7.68 6.85
N VAL A 2 -1.76 6.79 6.77
CA VAL A 2 -1.70 5.52 6.02
C VAL A 2 -2.82 5.53 4.99
N LEU A 3 -2.44 5.45 3.73
CA LEU A 3 -3.35 5.37 2.58
C LEU A 3 -3.31 3.94 2.05
N ALA A 4 -4.30 3.15 2.42
CA ALA A 4 -4.39 1.77 1.98
C ALA A 4 -5.15 1.71 0.66
N VAL A 5 -4.46 1.37 -0.42
CA VAL A 5 -5.10 1.08 -1.70
C VAL A 5 -5.67 -0.32 -1.59
N ASP A 6 -6.99 -0.46 -1.77
CA ASP A 6 -7.75 -1.72 -1.67
C ASP A 6 -8.57 -1.89 -2.96
N PRO A 7 -8.64 -3.07 -3.62
CA PRO A 7 -9.50 -3.26 -4.76
C PRO A 7 -10.92 -3.25 -4.21
N SER A 8 -11.71 -2.26 -4.57
CA SER A 8 -13.09 -2.21 -4.14
C SER A 8 -13.85 -3.40 -4.72
N SER A 9 -14.76 -3.98 -3.91
CA SER A 9 -15.70 -4.98 -4.39
C SER A 9 -16.50 -4.42 -5.58
N SER A 10 -16.52 -5.13 -6.71
CA SER A 10 -17.31 -4.79 -7.89
C SER A 10 -18.82 -4.85 -7.65
N ILE A 11 -19.25 -5.46 -6.55
CA ILE A 11 -20.67 -5.65 -6.20
C ILE A 11 -21.14 -4.58 -5.23
N ASN A 12 -20.32 -4.21 -4.23
CA ASN A 12 -20.75 -3.34 -3.13
C ASN A 12 -20.10 -1.94 -3.18
N GLY A 13 -19.13 -1.70 -4.07
CA GLY A 13 -18.46 -0.39 -4.28
C GLY A 13 -17.60 0.10 -3.12
N GLY A 14 -17.68 -0.54 -1.95
CA GLY A 14 -16.89 -0.23 -0.77
C GLY A 14 -15.56 -0.97 -0.73
N SER A 15 -14.57 -0.33 -0.11
CA SER A 15 -13.39 -1.00 0.46
C SER A 15 -13.75 -1.42 1.89
N ILE A 16 -13.44 -2.66 2.26
CA ILE A 16 -13.67 -3.15 3.61
C ILE A 16 -12.61 -2.50 4.49
N LEU A 17 -13.00 -1.97 5.66
CA LEU A 17 -12.13 -1.38 6.69
C LEU A 17 -11.11 -2.38 7.31
N GLY A 18 -10.82 -3.48 6.63
CA GLY A 18 -9.96 -4.57 7.08
C GLY A 18 -8.59 -4.07 7.50
N ASP A 19 -8.03 -3.12 6.75
CA ASP A 19 -6.71 -2.56 7.04
C ASP A 19 -6.71 -1.80 8.36
N LYS A 20 -7.76 -1.02 8.64
CA LYS A 20 -7.90 -0.33 9.93
C LYS A 20 -8.04 -1.31 11.10
N THR A 21 -8.70 -2.46 10.90
CA THR A 21 -8.79 -3.49 11.96
C THR A 21 -7.48 -4.23 12.20
N ARG A 22 -6.61 -4.35 11.18
CA ARG A 22 -5.26 -4.95 11.32
C ARG A 22 -4.25 -3.99 11.95
N MET A 23 -4.50 -2.69 11.88
CA MET A 23 -3.65 -1.63 12.44
C MET A 23 -4.15 -1.15 13.81
N GLU A 24 -4.32 -2.04 14.79
CA GLU A 24 -4.98 -1.70 16.07
C GLU A 24 -4.33 -0.52 16.81
N GLU A 25 -2.99 -0.49 16.89
CA GLU A 25 -2.26 0.58 17.57
C GLU A 25 -2.42 1.92 16.86
N LEU A 26 -2.25 1.95 15.53
CA LEU A 26 -2.44 3.17 14.73
C LEU A 26 -3.91 3.60 14.72
N ALA A 27 -4.86 2.67 14.71
CA ALA A 27 -6.28 2.99 14.71
C ALA A 27 -6.74 3.73 15.99
N ARG A 28 -6.00 3.57 17.10
CA ARG A 28 -6.24 4.25 18.38
C ARG A 28 -5.35 5.48 18.59
N ASN A 29 -4.34 5.67 17.74
CA ASN A 29 -3.40 6.77 17.89
C ASN A 29 -3.98 8.06 17.31
N PRO A 30 -4.17 9.14 18.11
CA PRO A 30 -4.76 10.39 17.64
C PRO A 30 -3.90 11.13 16.62
N ARG A 31 -2.61 10.78 16.51
CA ARG A 31 -1.70 11.32 15.48
C ARG A 31 -1.67 10.48 14.21
N ALA A 32 -2.42 9.39 14.15
CA ALA A 32 -2.52 8.54 12.96
C ALA A 32 -3.86 8.78 12.25
N PHE A 33 -3.79 8.78 10.93
CA PHE A 33 -4.96 8.83 10.06
C PHE A 33 -4.84 7.66 9.09
N ILE A 34 -5.86 6.81 9.05
CA ILE A 34 -5.92 5.62 8.19
C ILE A 34 -7.10 5.81 7.24
N ARG A 35 -6.83 5.82 5.93
CA ARG A 35 -7.83 6.00 4.88
C ARG A 35 -7.75 4.85 3.88
N PRO A 36 -8.79 4.01 3.78
CA PRO A 36 -8.92 3.11 2.64
C PRO A 36 -9.27 3.92 1.39
N SER A 37 -8.59 3.62 0.28
CA SER A 37 -8.80 4.22 -1.05
C SER A 37 -9.40 3.15 -1.98
N PRO A 38 -10.70 3.20 -2.26
CA PRO A 38 -11.35 2.22 -3.12
C PRO A 38 -10.87 2.36 -4.57
N SER A 39 -10.73 1.23 -5.26
CA SER A 39 -10.26 1.21 -6.64
C SER A 39 -11.28 1.56 -7.73
N GLU A 40 -12.58 1.60 -7.39
CA GLU A 40 -13.71 1.82 -8.30
C GLU A 40 -13.59 1.07 -9.64
N GLY A 41 -13.01 -0.14 -9.62
CA GLY A 41 -12.94 -1.03 -10.78
C GLY A 41 -11.97 -0.60 -11.91
N THR A 42 -11.24 0.50 -11.76
CA THR A 42 -10.22 0.93 -12.75
C THR A 42 -8.93 1.33 -12.04
N LEU A 43 -7.79 0.75 -12.45
CA LEU A 43 -6.48 1.12 -11.90
C LEU A 43 -6.28 2.65 -11.94
N GLY A 44 -6.59 3.28 -13.07
CA GLY A 44 -6.53 4.75 -13.28
C GLY A 44 -7.23 5.60 -12.20
N GLY A 45 -8.39 5.16 -11.71
CA GLY A 45 -9.20 5.91 -10.74
C GLY A 45 -8.60 5.94 -9.33
N VAL A 46 -7.95 4.83 -8.92
CA VAL A 46 -7.18 4.74 -7.67
C VAL A 46 -6.11 5.83 -7.65
N HIS A 47 -5.32 5.89 -8.72
CA HIS A 47 -4.08 6.67 -8.75
C HIS A 47 -4.33 8.16 -8.54
N ARG A 48 -5.36 8.71 -9.19
CA ARG A 48 -5.70 10.13 -9.04
C ARG A 48 -6.16 10.45 -7.62
N LYS A 49 -7.04 9.62 -7.05
CA LYS A 49 -7.59 9.84 -5.70
C LYS A 49 -6.52 9.68 -4.63
N THR A 50 -5.64 8.69 -4.75
CA THR A 50 -4.52 8.51 -3.81
C THR A 50 -3.59 9.71 -3.85
N ARG A 51 -3.20 10.19 -5.04
CA ARG A 51 -2.32 11.36 -5.19
C ARG A 51 -2.94 12.65 -4.64
N GLU A 52 -4.22 12.90 -4.92
CA GLU A 52 -4.94 14.03 -4.35
C GLU A 52 -5.04 13.92 -2.81
N THR A 53 -5.25 12.71 -2.28
CA THR A 53 -5.30 12.46 -0.83
C THR A 53 -3.94 12.65 -0.16
N MET A 54 -2.83 12.29 -0.81
CA MET A 54 -1.48 12.56 -0.31
C MET A 54 -1.28 14.06 -0.09
N LEU A 55 -1.59 14.89 -1.09
CA LEU A 55 -1.48 16.35 -0.98
C LEU A 55 -2.32 16.91 0.16
N LEU A 56 -3.52 16.36 0.39
CA LEU A 56 -4.36 16.74 1.53
C LEU A 56 -3.72 16.34 2.87
N CYS A 57 -3.07 15.18 2.95
CA CYS A 57 -2.36 14.75 4.16
C CYS A 57 -1.15 15.64 4.44
N GLU A 58 -0.35 15.96 3.41
CA GLU A 58 0.77 16.90 3.52
C GLU A 58 0.29 18.27 4.01
N ALA A 59 -0.76 18.82 3.37
CA ALA A 59 -1.35 20.10 3.76
C ALA A 59 -1.97 20.07 5.18
N ALA A 60 -2.42 18.91 5.64
CA ALA A 60 -2.92 18.70 7.00
C ALA A 60 -1.80 18.52 8.05
N GLY A 61 -0.52 18.59 7.64
CA GLY A 61 0.63 18.52 8.54
C GLY A 61 1.07 17.09 8.88
N PHE A 62 0.74 16.10 8.06
CA PHE A 62 1.34 14.76 8.20
C PHE A 62 2.75 14.75 7.60
N ASP A 63 3.75 14.57 8.45
CA ASP A 63 5.15 14.49 8.02
C ASP A 63 5.51 13.15 7.35
N VAL A 64 4.75 12.10 7.65
CA VAL A 64 4.97 10.74 7.12
C VAL A 64 3.68 10.22 6.51
N ILE A 65 3.74 9.81 5.25
CA ILE A 65 2.63 9.22 4.50
C ILE A 65 3.06 7.84 4.01
N LEU A 66 2.41 6.80 4.51
CA LEU A 66 2.60 5.42 4.08
C LEU A 66 1.51 5.08 3.06
N ILE A 67 1.91 4.48 1.94
CA ILE A 67 0.97 3.96 0.94
C ILE A 67 1.13 2.45 0.89
N GLU A 68 0.05 1.75 1.19
CA GLU A 68 0.00 0.29 1.12
C GLU A 68 -0.71 -0.13 -0.18
N THR A 69 -0.16 -1.11 -0.88
CA THR A 69 -0.72 -1.66 -2.12
C THR A 69 -1.38 -3.01 -1.85
N VAL A 70 -2.30 -3.43 -2.72
CA VAL A 70 -3.03 -4.71 -2.60
C VAL A 70 -2.19 -5.94 -3.02
N GLY A 71 -0.87 -5.87 -2.94
CA GLY A 71 0.01 -6.91 -3.47
C GLY A 71 0.18 -6.84 -5.00
N VAL A 72 0.53 -7.98 -5.60
CA VAL A 72 1.26 -8.05 -6.88
C VAL A 72 0.34 -7.78 -8.08
N GLY A 73 0.61 -6.73 -8.87
CA GLY A 73 -0.25 -6.23 -9.94
C GLY A 73 0.39 -5.22 -10.91
N GLN A 74 -0.41 -4.28 -11.43
CA GLN A 74 0.03 -3.16 -12.29
C GLN A 74 0.10 -1.83 -11.51
N SER A 75 -0.14 -1.85 -10.20
CA SER A 75 -0.20 -0.67 -9.33
C SER A 75 1.17 -0.20 -8.84
N GLU A 76 2.18 -1.06 -8.88
CA GLU A 76 3.49 -0.86 -8.25
C GLU A 76 4.31 0.20 -8.96
N ALA A 77 4.36 0.16 -10.29
CA ALA A 77 5.03 1.20 -11.08
C ALA A 77 4.42 2.58 -10.83
N ILE A 78 3.12 2.63 -10.56
CA ILE A 78 2.41 3.89 -10.36
C ILE A 78 2.62 4.38 -8.94
N VAL A 79 2.54 3.51 -7.94
CA VAL A 79 2.90 3.87 -6.56
C VAL A 79 4.35 4.33 -6.49
N ARG A 80 5.28 3.66 -7.20
CA ARG A 80 6.68 4.08 -7.31
C ARG A 80 6.84 5.51 -7.84
N SER A 81 5.98 5.94 -8.76
CA SER A 81 6.01 7.30 -9.32
C SER A 81 5.46 8.38 -8.37
N MET A 82 4.82 7.99 -7.27
CA MET A 82 4.18 8.88 -6.30
C MET A 82 4.91 8.95 -4.97
N VAL A 83 5.85 8.04 -4.70
CA VAL A 83 6.55 7.95 -3.41
C VAL A 83 8.05 8.25 -3.57
N ASP A 84 8.64 8.77 -2.50
CA ASP A 84 10.09 9.01 -2.42
C ASP A 84 10.88 7.73 -2.18
N PHE A 85 10.27 6.75 -1.50
CA PHE A 85 10.87 5.47 -1.17
C PHE A 85 9.87 4.33 -1.35
N PHE A 86 10.25 3.32 -2.11
CA PHE A 86 9.42 2.15 -2.41
C PHE A 86 10.00 0.89 -1.74
N MET A 87 9.28 0.39 -0.74
CA MET A 87 9.65 -0.77 0.05
C MET A 87 8.89 -2.01 -0.43
N LEU A 88 9.61 -3.11 -0.59
CA LEU A 88 9.02 -4.42 -0.80
C LEU A 88 9.10 -5.29 0.45
N LEU A 89 7.96 -5.82 0.88
CA LEU A 89 7.86 -6.81 1.95
C LEU A 89 7.78 -8.21 1.31
N VAL A 90 8.69 -9.09 1.68
CA VAL A 90 8.70 -10.51 1.25
C VAL A 90 8.62 -11.41 2.48
N LEU A 91 8.05 -12.60 2.34
CA LEU A 91 8.04 -13.61 3.41
C LEU A 91 9.30 -14.47 3.35
N THR A 92 9.72 -15.01 4.49
CA THR A 92 10.70 -16.11 4.53
C THR A 92 10.18 -17.34 3.78
N GLY A 93 11.09 -18.09 3.17
CA GLY A 93 10.74 -19.27 2.38
C GLY A 93 10.12 -18.97 1.01
N ALA A 94 9.86 -17.70 0.67
CA ALA A 94 9.33 -17.28 -0.63
C ALA A 94 10.33 -17.43 -1.80
N GLY A 95 11.33 -18.30 -1.72
CA GLY A 95 12.43 -18.39 -2.70
C GLY A 95 11.94 -18.58 -4.15
N ASP A 96 10.94 -19.44 -4.35
CA ASP A 96 10.33 -19.68 -5.66
C ASP A 96 9.36 -18.54 -6.05
N GLU A 97 8.68 -17.93 -5.08
CA GLU A 97 7.79 -16.79 -5.30
C GLU A 97 8.57 -15.51 -5.62
N LEU A 98 9.77 -15.31 -5.07
CA LEU A 98 10.69 -14.22 -5.40
C LEU A 98 11.20 -14.35 -6.84
N GLN A 99 11.35 -15.58 -7.35
CA GLN A 99 11.58 -15.83 -8.78
C GLN A 99 10.33 -15.58 -9.63
N GLY A 100 9.13 -15.85 -9.09
CA GLY A 100 7.84 -15.58 -9.73
C GLY A 100 7.43 -14.09 -9.72
N MET A 101 7.93 -13.32 -8.76
CA MET A 101 7.84 -11.87 -8.73
C MET A 101 8.60 -11.33 -9.94
N LYS A 102 7.84 -10.79 -10.90
CA LYS A 102 8.38 -10.30 -12.16
C LYS A 102 9.58 -9.41 -11.88
N LYS A 103 10.68 -9.67 -12.60
CA LYS A 103 11.92 -8.86 -12.64
C LYS A 103 11.66 -7.34 -12.56
N GLY A 104 10.57 -6.86 -13.16
CA GLY A 104 10.17 -5.46 -13.14
C GLY A 104 9.82 -4.85 -11.77
N ILE A 105 9.38 -5.60 -10.76
CA ILE A 105 9.14 -5.02 -9.41
C ILE A 105 10.47 -4.84 -8.68
N LEU A 106 11.36 -5.83 -8.76
CA LEU A 106 12.69 -5.76 -8.13
C LEU A 106 13.55 -4.62 -8.68
N GLU A 107 13.27 -4.15 -9.91
CA GLU A 107 13.93 -2.99 -10.50
C GLU A 107 13.39 -1.64 -9.97
N LEU A 108 12.22 -1.63 -9.33
CA LEU A 108 11.56 -0.42 -8.82
C LEU A 108 11.80 -0.18 -7.33
N VAL A 109 12.24 -1.19 -6.59
CA VAL A 109 12.34 -1.15 -5.12
C VAL A 109 13.62 -0.49 -4.65
N ASP A 110 13.48 0.39 -3.67
CA ASP A 110 14.61 1.06 -3.01
C ASP A 110 15.07 0.25 -1.77
N GLY A 111 14.20 -0.61 -1.22
CA GLY A 111 14.55 -1.51 -0.11
C GLY A 111 13.65 -2.74 -0.03
N ILE A 112 14.21 -3.83 0.49
CA ILE A 112 13.50 -5.11 0.70
C ILE A 112 13.54 -5.46 2.18
N VAL A 113 12.39 -5.82 2.73
CA VAL A 113 12.24 -6.33 4.10
C VAL A 113 11.75 -7.77 4.03
N VAL A 114 12.55 -8.68 4.58
CA VAL A 114 12.15 -10.08 4.76
C VAL A 114 11.43 -10.19 6.10
N ASN A 115 10.12 -10.38 6.04
CA ASN A 115 9.25 -10.52 7.19
C ASN A 115 9.04 -12.00 7.55
N LYS A 116 8.61 -12.27 8.79
CA LYS A 116 8.46 -13.61 9.37
C LYS A 116 9.76 -14.43 9.41
N ALA A 117 10.87 -13.78 9.71
CA ALA A 117 12.20 -14.41 9.81
C ALA A 117 12.54 -14.97 11.19
N ASP A 118 11.52 -15.15 12.02
CA ASP A 118 11.55 -15.65 13.38
C ASP A 118 11.61 -17.18 13.49
N GLY A 119 11.38 -17.90 12.39
CA GLY A 119 11.61 -19.35 12.31
C GLY A 119 10.38 -20.24 12.52
N ASP A 120 9.18 -19.64 12.60
CA ASP A 120 7.88 -20.32 12.64
C ASP A 120 7.21 -20.41 11.26
#